data_AF-A0A523WKM6-F1
#
_entry.id   AF-A0A523WKM6-F1
#
_cell.length_a   1.000
_cell.length_b   1.000
_cell.length_c   1.000
_cell.angle_alpha   90.00
_cell.angle_beta   90.00
_cell.angle_gamma   90.00
#
_symmetry.space_group_name_H-M   'P 1'
#
loop_
_entity.id
_entity.type
_entity.pdbx_description
1 polymer ?
#
loop_
_entity_poly.entity_id
_entity_poly.type
_entity_poly.pdbx_seq_one_letter_code
_entity_poly.pdbx_strand_id
1 'polypeptide(L)'
;MRVNGLEWDDINLEHIGKHNLSPEEIEDACFGRHYAFRVKYKRMAIFGQTSGGKYIKVILEQRHGNTYRPITAFGMKREEQKKYKSIMGSGVKINGK
;
A
#
# COMPACT_ATOMS: atom_id res chain seq x y z
N MET A 1 9.78 -5.47 2.51
CA MET A 1 10.00 -4.40 1.49
C MET A 1 10.11 -3.07 2.22
N ARG A 2 10.91 -2.13 1.73
CA ARG A 2 10.97 -0.76 2.25
C ARG A 2 10.47 0.21 1.17
N VAL A 3 9.59 1.12 1.53
CA VAL A 3 9.17 2.24 0.66
C VAL A 3 9.91 3.48 1.17
N ASN A 4 10.71 4.10 0.31
CA ASN A 4 11.46 5.32 0.66
C ASN A 4 10.77 6.59 0.18
N GLY A 5 9.89 6.49 -0.81
CA GLY A 5 9.15 7.62 -1.34
C GLY A 5 8.02 7.19 -2.26
N LEU A 6 7.03 8.07 -2.38
CA LEU A 6 5.94 7.96 -3.34
C LEU A 6 6.04 9.10 -4.36
N GLU A 7 5.87 8.77 -5.63
CA GLU A 7 5.82 9.74 -6.73
C GLU A 7 4.36 10.10 -7.01
N TRP A 8 4.01 11.35 -6.79
CA TRP A 8 2.67 11.90 -6.99
C TRP A 8 2.63 12.79 -8.24
N ASP A 9 1.56 12.65 -9.01
CA ASP A 9 1.23 13.49 -10.16
C ASP A 9 -0.29 13.70 -10.21
N ASP A 10 -0.76 14.67 -10.98
CA ASP A 10 -2.20 14.99 -11.02
C ASP A 10 -3.05 13.77 -11.44
N ILE A 11 -2.50 12.87 -12.25
CA ILE A 11 -3.19 11.67 -12.74
C ILE A 11 -3.43 10.66 -11.62
N ASN A 12 -2.41 10.34 -10.81
CA ASN A 12 -2.60 9.39 -9.71
C ASN A 12 -3.36 10.00 -8.53
N LEU A 13 -3.21 11.31 -8.28
CA LEU A 13 -4.00 12.03 -7.29
C LEU A 13 -5.50 11.96 -7.63
N GLU A 14 -5.86 12.31 -8.87
CA GLU A 14 -7.26 12.25 -9.32
C GLU A 14 -7.80 10.81 -9.30
N HIS A 15 -7.03 9.84 -9.78
CA HIS A 15 -7.46 8.43 -9.82
C HIS A 15 -7.71 7.86 -8.41
N ILE A 16 -6.83 8.14 -7.45
CA ILE A 16 -6.98 7.67 -6.08
C ILE A 16 -8.12 8.42 -5.36
N GLY A 17 -8.29 9.71 -5.64
CA GLY A 17 -9.41 10.51 -5.11
C GLY A 17 -10.78 9.91 -5.43
N LYS A 18 -10.94 9.26 -6.60
CA LYS A 18 -12.17 8.53 -6.99
C LYS A 18 -12.53 7.37 -6.05
N HIS A 19 -11.58 6.93 -5.22
CA HIS A 19 -11.79 5.89 -4.21
C HIS A 19 -12.00 6.43 -2.78
N ASN A 20 -12.19 7.75 -2.62
CA ASN A 20 -12.33 8.42 -1.32
C ASN A 20 -11.15 8.17 -0.37
N LEU A 21 -9.94 8.15 -0.95
CA LEU A 21 -8.68 8.06 -0.23
C LEU A 21 -7.85 9.29 -0.55
N SER A 22 -7.16 9.81 0.47
CA SER A 22 -6.22 10.91 0.30
C SER A 22 -4.78 10.41 0.14
N PRO A 23 -3.86 11.22 -0.40
CA PRO A 23 -2.44 10.88 -0.47
C PRO A 23 -1.85 10.50 0.89
N GLU A 24 -2.24 11.20 1.95
CA GLU A 24 -1.79 10.94 3.33
C GLU A 24 -2.22 9.55 3.82
N GLU A 25 -3.44 9.11 3.48
CA GLU A 25 -3.89 7.75 3.80
C GLU A 25 -3.07 6.68 3.06
N ILE A 26 -2.60 6.97 1.84
CA ILE A 26 -1.71 6.08 1.10
C ILE A 26 -0.32 6.05 1.73
N GLU A 27 0.19 7.20 2.14
CA GLU A 27 1.47 7.33 2.83
C GLU A 27 1.47 6.58 4.17
N ASP A 28 0.42 6.73 4.97
CA ASP A 28 0.23 5.97 6.22
C ASP A 28 0.37 4.46 5.97
N ALA A 29 -0.32 3.96 4.95
CA ALA A 29 -0.32 2.53 4.63
C ALA A 29 1.02 2.04 4.05
N CYS A 30 1.76 2.89 3.33
CA CYS A 30 3.01 2.52 2.68
C CYS A 30 4.23 2.65 3.60
N PHE A 31 4.29 3.71 4.41
CA PHE A 31 5.40 4.00 5.31
C PHE A 31 5.23 3.41 6.70
N GLY A 32 3.98 3.11 7.09
CA GLY A 32 3.67 2.38 8.30
C GLY A 32 3.98 0.88 8.21
N ARG A 33 3.48 0.15 9.22
CA ARG A 33 3.49 -1.32 9.18
C ARG A 33 2.61 -1.80 8.05
N HIS A 34 3.17 -2.63 7.18
CA HIS A 34 2.47 -3.10 6.00
C HIS A 34 2.90 -4.51 5.59
N TYR A 35 2.03 -5.17 4.83
CA TYR A 35 2.31 -6.42 4.15
C TYR A 35 2.43 -6.17 2.64
N ALA A 36 3.60 -6.43 2.08
CA ALA A 36 3.87 -6.22 0.66
C ALA A 36 4.05 -7.55 -0.08
N PHE A 37 3.50 -7.64 -1.29
CA PHE A 37 3.64 -8.80 -2.16
C PHE A 37 3.60 -8.40 -3.64
N ARG A 38 4.29 -9.18 -4.49
CA ARG A 38 4.27 -8.95 -5.94
C ARG A 38 2.91 -9.29 -6.54
N VAL A 39 2.49 -8.50 -7.51
CA VAL A 39 1.32 -8.78 -8.35
C VAL A 39 1.73 -8.78 -9.83
N LYS A 40 0.76 -8.93 -10.74
CA LYS A 40 1.02 -8.96 -12.19
C LYS A 40 1.67 -7.66 -12.68
N TYR A 41 2.32 -7.73 -13.85
CA TYR A 41 2.87 -6.57 -14.57
C TYR A 41 3.90 -5.74 -13.78
N LYS A 42 4.83 -6.39 -13.06
CA LYS A 42 5.91 -5.75 -12.29
C LYS A 42 5.42 -4.78 -11.19
N ARG A 43 4.16 -4.92 -10.76
CA ARG A 43 3.58 -4.11 -9.69
C ARG A 43 3.68 -4.82 -8.35
N MET A 44 3.57 -4.02 -7.29
CA MET A 44 3.52 -4.48 -5.91
C MET A 44 2.19 -4.09 -5.29
N ALA A 45 1.60 -4.99 -4.52
CA ALA A 45 0.47 -4.67 -3.67
C ALA A 45 0.98 -4.47 -2.25
N ILE A 46 0.53 -3.38 -1.62
CA ILE A 46 0.71 -3.11 -0.20
C ILE A 46 -0.65 -3.25 0.48
N PHE A 47 -0.66 -3.99 1.57
CA PHE A 47 -1.73 -3.99 2.55
C PHE A 47 -1.27 -3.22 3.77
N GLY A 48 -1.98 -2.14 4.11
CA GLY A 48 -1.67 -1.32 5.27
C GLY A 48 -2.93 -0.82 5.98
N GLN A 49 -2.72 -0.16 7.11
CA GLN A 49 -3.77 0.50 7.85
C GLN A 49 -3.45 2.00 7.91
N THR A 50 -4.44 2.85 7.62
CA THR A 50 -4.31 4.30 7.74
C THR A 50 -4.30 4.71 9.21
N SER A 51 -3.84 5.92 9.52
CA SER A 51 -3.89 6.49 10.87
C SER A 51 -5.34 6.60 11.38
N GLY A 52 -6.30 6.82 10.47
CA GLY A 52 -7.75 6.78 10.76
C GLY A 52 -8.33 5.36 10.93
N GLY A 53 -7.50 4.31 10.84
CA GLY A 53 -7.89 2.94 11.08
C GLY A 53 -8.48 2.19 9.87
N LYS A 54 -8.57 2.81 8.69
CA LYS A 54 -9.03 2.14 7.47
C LYS A 54 -7.99 1.11 7.01
N TYR A 55 -8.44 -0.07 6.58
CA TYR A 55 -7.58 -1.06 5.97
C TYR A 55 -7.61 -0.89 4.45
N ILE A 56 -6.48 -0.53 3.85
CA ILE A 56 -6.41 -0.22 2.42
C ILE A 56 -5.38 -1.08 1.71
N LYS A 57 -5.69 -1.37 0.45
CA LYS A 57 -4.81 -2.00 -0.52
C LYS A 57 -4.32 -0.94 -1.49
N VAL A 58 -3.01 -0.82 -1.64
CA VAL A 58 -2.36 0.11 -2.57
C VAL A 58 -1.63 -0.70 -3.63
N ILE A 59 -1.82 -0.36 -4.90
CA ILE A 59 -1.05 -0.93 -6.00
C ILE A 59 0.03 0.09 -6.39
N LEU A 60 1.27 -0.35 -6.32
CA LEU A 60 2.46 0.43 -6.59
C LEU A 60 3.17 -0.08 -7.85
N GLU A 61 3.69 0.84 -8.64
CA GLU A 61 4.65 0.56 -9.70
C GLU A 61 6.02 1.07 -9.26
N GLN A 62 7.06 0.22 -9.35
CA GLN A 62 8.40 0.61 -8.97
C GLN A 62 8.97 1.60 -9.99
N ARG A 63 9.56 2.69 -9.48
CA ARG A 63 10.29 3.68 -10.28
C ARG A 63 11.78 3.43 -10.13
N HIS A 64 12.45 4.23 -9.29
CA HIS A 64 13.88 4.12 -9.04
C HIS A 64 14.14 3.71 -7.59
N GLY A 65 14.97 2.67 -7.41
CA GLY A 65 15.27 2.13 -6.07
C GLY A 65 13.99 1.73 -5.33
N ASN A 66 13.80 2.29 -4.13
CA ASN A 66 12.63 2.06 -3.29
C ASN A 66 11.58 3.20 -3.38
N THR A 67 11.60 3.97 -4.47
CA THR A 67 10.57 4.95 -4.80
C THR A 67 9.54 4.32 -5.73
N TYR A 68 8.27 4.55 -5.42
CA TYR A 68 7.16 3.91 -6.12
C TYR A 68 6.12 4.94 -6.54
N ARG A 69 5.44 4.69 -7.65
CA ARG A 69 4.27 5.46 -8.05
C ARG A 69 2.99 4.73 -7.61
N PRO A 70 2.11 5.35 -6.83
CA PRO A 70 0.76 4.86 -6.62
C PRO A 70 0.00 4.78 -7.94
N ILE A 71 -0.55 3.61 -8.24
CA ILE A 71 -1.36 3.37 -9.43
C ILE A 71 -2.84 3.43 -9.08
N THR A 72 -3.24 2.80 -7.98
CA THR A 72 -4.61 2.82 -7.45
C THR A 72 -4.59 2.39 -5.99
N ALA A 73 -5.65 2.73 -5.25
CA ALA A 73 -5.85 2.27 -3.89
C ALA A 73 -7.34 2.13 -3.58
N PHE A 74 -7.69 1.18 -2.71
CA PHE A 74 -9.07 0.96 -2.29
C PHE A 74 -9.13 0.18 -0.97
N GLY A 75 -10.30 0.21 -0.32
CA GLY A 75 -10.53 -0.53 0.91
C GLY A 75 -10.35 -2.04 0.74
N MET A 76 -9.65 -2.68 1.68
CA MET A 76 -9.50 -4.13 1.70
C MET A 76 -10.83 -4.83 1.91
N LYS A 77 -11.04 -5.93 1.17
CA LYS A 77 -12.11 -6.88 1.45
C LYS A 77 -11.89 -7.55 2.80
N ARG A 78 -12.96 -8.10 3.39
CA ARG A 78 -12.89 -8.77 4.71
C ARG A 78 -11.86 -9.90 4.77
N GLU A 79 -11.70 -10.66 3.70
CA GLU A 79 -10.68 -11.72 3.59
C GLU A 79 -9.25 -11.15 3.55
N GLU A 80 -9.03 -10.04 2.85
CA GLU A 80 -7.75 -9.35 2.78
C GLU A 80 -7.37 -8.76 4.15
N GLN A 81 -8.35 -8.18 4.87
CA GLN A 81 -8.14 -7.69 6.23
C GLN A 81 -7.78 -8.82 7.21
N LYS A 82 -8.46 -9.97 7.13
CA LYS A 82 -8.13 -11.14 7.95
C LYS A 82 -6.71 -11.61 7.68
N LYS A 83 -6.33 -11.71 6.40
CA LYS A 83 -4.97 -12.07 5.99
C LYS A 83 -3.95 -11.08 6.50
N TYR A 84 -4.18 -9.78 6.33
CA TYR A 84 -3.32 -8.72 6.85
C TYR A 84 -3.13 -8.85 8.36
N LYS A 85 -4.22 -8.91 9.14
CA LYS A 85 -4.16 -9.05 10.60
C LYS A 85 -3.44 -10.31 11.05
N SER A 86 -3.66 -11.44 10.37
CA SER A 86 -2.95 -12.69 10.66
C SER A 86 -1.45 -12.53 10.45
N ILE A 87 -1.01 -11.97 9.31
CA ILE A 87 0.41 -11.76 9.02
C ILE A 87 1.04 -10.79 10.02
N MET A 88 0.36 -9.67 10.29
CA MET A 88 0.87 -8.64 11.21
C MET A 88 0.88 -9.10 12.68
N GLY A 89 -0.05 -9.97 13.08
CA GLY A 89 -0.13 -10.50 14.45
C GLY A 89 0.78 -11.71 14.71
N SER A 90 1.23 -12.41 13.66
CA SER A 90 2.01 -13.65 13.82
C SER A 90 3.50 -13.42 14.12
N GLY A 91 3.94 -12.19 14.40
CA GLY A 91 5.36 -11.89 14.66
C GLY A 91 6.29 -12.19 13.48
N VAL A 92 5.74 -12.45 12.29
CA VAL A 92 6.50 -12.78 11.08
C VAL A 92 7.31 -11.55 10.70
N LYS A 93 8.64 -11.64 10.83
CA LYS A 93 9.55 -10.65 10.25
C LYS A 93 9.28 -10.59 8.75
N ILE A 94 8.61 -9.53 8.32
CA ILE A 94 8.27 -9.30 6.92
C ILE A 94 9.56 -8.89 6.22
N ASN A 95 10.33 -9.88 5.79
CA ASN A 95 11.65 -9.70 5.17
C ASN A 95 11.58 -8.68 4.02
N GLY A 96 12.26 -7.56 4.20
CA GLY A 96 12.87 -6.82 3.10
C GLY A 96 14.18 -7.52 2.77
N LYS A 97 14.19 -8.31 1.70
CA LYS A 97 15.39 -8.53 0.89
C LYS A 97 15.24 -7.67 -0.36
#